data_AF-T0QTE4-F1
#
_entry.id   AF-T0QTE4-F1
#
_cell.length_a   1.000
_cell.length_b   1.000
_cell.length_c   1.000
_cell.angle_alpha   90.00
_cell.angle_beta   90.00
_cell.angle_gamma   90.00
#
_symmetry.space_group_name_H-M   'P 1'
#
loop_
_entity.id
_entity.type
_entity.pdbx_description
1 polymer ?
#
loop_
_entity_poly.entity_id
_entity_poly.type
_entity_poly.pdbx_seq_one_letter_code
_entity_poly.pdbx_strand_id
1 'polypeptide(L)'
;MVMSLAELAQRVRMPQCVRCDNGASSVASLMEKHMSVGGVDVTWPLSPASLAALSSQLANHATVVIDSAVPPDFADANQCHKAVHELVGSTASNRFEFAHVAIDSVGSALALTPATYPAEAFATLVYFLPSDSVGGAVTISCDSRTTTYDALDGHTIAFFNACAVSVAPIVSGHRGVVVYHAVYEPTSLGTRLFGPPSLPSIDYLERAIVKHAGQPHVAVAAVLETPCTAPSFGTLGGRDKALVDWLLAKKRFDVAFVRAGGRGNALENAAFMPESFHPACKTPAIVRDACRDRPLKALIDLDVGATLDVPAFHAYLVFWPKMLRVCVLGFDRTLRLLDDAVRGDVDDDLGYGSTRELIVVATRYLLSDVHKPSLRTDTVLLTLASALNTYGDAVLVNTFLMSCHWREFDAMADEIATAEARRYRATQSLLLLHHLRDTTSMTFRLDVLSRLLDAVPEARHQVRTIALAWWQTMLQKLRVQNYAPDTSLLVDGMRLEACLDRTLVAPEAEATLATRLPSSVVAAVLSFLQHTPRLVTVMALHPRGTPALPAALWALPSTPMHLRHAYLALAIDRFCVLDAEHDAGVAYLVLLTAGTSMDATVARAARKKYASAAFQGTLAVLLTTALTPHQAVVANEWRV
;
A
#
# COMPACT_ATOMS: atom_id res chain seq x y z
N MET A 1 -3.67 -16.07 -7.14
CA MET A 1 -4.17 -14.79 -6.60
C MET A 1 -3.74 -14.67 -5.15
N VAL A 2 -3.23 -13.51 -4.71
CA VAL A 2 -2.81 -13.28 -3.31
C VAL A 2 -4.02 -12.83 -2.51
N MET A 3 -4.30 -13.53 -1.40
CA MET A 3 -5.44 -13.21 -0.54
C MET A 3 -5.20 -11.93 0.28
N SER A 4 -6.25 -11.20 0.61
CA SER A 4 -6.20 -10.06 1.55
C SER A 4 -6.13 -10.55 3.01
N LEU A 5 -5.78 -9.65 3.94
CA LEU A 5 -5.84 -9.95 5.38
C LEU A 5 -7.29 -10.22 5.84
N ALA A 6 -8.28 -9.55 5.24
CA ALA A 6 -9.70 -9.79 5.46
C ALA A 6 -10.11 -11.23 5.10
N GLU A 7 -9.74 -11.70 3.91
CA GLU A 7 -10.02 -13.08 3.46
C GLU A 7 -9.32 -14.12 4.35
N LEU A 8 -8.10 -13.84 4.80
CA LEU A 8 -7.39 -14.69 5.75
C LEU A 8 -8.12 -14.79 7.09
N ALA A 9 -8.56 -13.66 7.65
CA ALA A 9 -9.32 -13.64 8.88
C ALA A 9 -10.66 -14.39 8.72
N GLN A 10 -11.35 -14.22 7.60
CA GLN A 10 -12.57 -14.97 7.30
C GLN A 10 -12.32 -16.48 7.24
N ARG A 11 -11.22 -16.93 6.62
CA ARG A 11 -10.85 -18.36 6.59
C ARG A 11 -10.52 -18.93 7.97
N VAL A 12 -9.86 -18.15 8.82
CA VAL A 12 -9.56 -18.55 10.21
C VAL A 12 -10.84 -18.62 11.04
N ARG A 13 -11.76 -17.69 10.83
CA ARG A 13 -13.07 -17.64 11.50
C ARG A 13 -14.07 -18.66 10.96
N MET A 14 -13.84 -19.23 9.78
CA MET A 14 -14.74 -20.23 9.21
C MET A 14 -14.76 -21.46 10.13
N PRO A 15 -15.91 -21.82 10.72
CA PRO A 15 -15.96 -22.90 11.69
C PRO A 15 -15.93 -24.26 10.99
N GLN A 16 -15.56 -25.31 11.71
CA GLN A 16 -15.73 -26.69 11.23
C GLN A 16 -17.17 -27.20 11.45
N CYS A 17 -17.89 -26.59 12.39
CA CYS A 17 -19.30 -26.86 12.68
C CYS A 17 -20.00 -25.63 13.27
N VAL A 18 -21.33 -25.56 13.10
CA VAL A 18 -22.17 -24.47 13.60
C VAL A 18 -23.36 -25.07 14.33
N ARG A 19 -23.70 -24.51 15.50
CA ARG A 19 -24.98 -24.77 16.17
C ARG A 19 -25.93 -23.60 15.90
N CYS A 20 -27.13 -23.90 15.43
CA CYS A 20 -28.20 -22.92 15.36
C CYS A 20 -29.22 -23.20 16.47
N ASP A 21 -29.47 -22.17 17.28
CA ASP A 21 -30.53 -22.22 18.28
C ASP A 21 -31.87 -22.16 17.54
N ASN A 22 -32.72 -23.17 17.76
CA ASN A 22 -34.02 -23.20 17.11
C ASN A 22 -34.99 -22.30 17.87
N GLY A 23 -35.64 -21.36 17.16
CA GLY A 23 -36.72 -20.59 17.75
C GLY A 23 -37.84 -21.53 18.21
N ALA A 24 -38.46 -21.24 19.35
CA ALA A 24 -39.53 -22.08 19.92
C ALA A 24 -40.67 -22.37 18.92
N SER A 25 -40.92 -21.46 17.98
CA SER A 25 -41.91 -21.63 16.89
C SER A 25 -41.53 -22.71 15.86
N SER A 26 -40.25 -22.88 15.55
CA SER A 26 -39.76 -23.91 14.62
C SER A 26 -39.93 -25.30 15.23
N VAL A 27 -39.52 -25.44 16.49
CA VAL A 27 -39.68 -26.68 17.26
C VAL A 27 -41.17 -27.04 17.39
N ALA A 28 -42.05 -26.08 17.70
CA ALA A 28 -43.49 -26.33 17.79
C ALA A 28 -44.12 -26.79 16.45
N SER A 29 -43.75 -26.16 15.33
CA SER A 29 -44.24 -26.57 14.00
C SER A 29 -43.78 -27.97 13.62
N LEU A 30 -42.56 -28.35 14.03
CA LEU A 30 -42.03 -29.71 13.88
C LEU A 30 -42.77 -30.72 14.76
N MET A 31 -43.11 -30.35 16.00
CA MET A 31 -43.87 -31.20 16.94
C MET A 31 -45.30 -31.46 16.48
N GLU A 32 -45.91 -30.52 15.75
CA GLU A 32 -47.28 -30.65 15.22
C GLU A 32 -47.37 -31.61 14.02
N LYS A 33 -46.26 -31.85 13.31
CA LYS A 33 -46.23 -32.79 12.19
C LYS A 33 -46.10 -34.22 12.70
N HIS A 34 -47.14 -35.03 12.51
CA HIS A 34 -47.08 -36.47 12.74
C HIS A 34 -45.94 -37.08 11.92
N MET A 35 -44.97 -37.70 12.61
CA MET A 35 -43.88 -38.42 11.97
C MET A 35 -44.10 -39.93 12.17
N SER A 36 -44.02 -40.69 11.08
CA SER A 36 -44.05 -42.15 11.12
C SER A 36 -42.67 -42.70 10.82
N VAL A 37 -42.13 -43.48 11.74
CA VAL A 37 -40.77 -44.02 11.72
C VAL A 37 -40.90 -45.54 11.69
N GLY A 38 -40.55 -46.18 10.56
CA GLY A 38 -40.75 -47.62 10.38
C GLY A 38 -42.24 -48.05 10.42
N GLY A 39 -43.16 -47.13 10.11
CA GLY A 39 -44.61 -47.37 10.22
C GLY A 39 -45.16 -47.21 11.64
N VAL A 40 -44.34 -46.80 12.61
CA VAL A 40 -44.77 -46.44 13.97
C VAL A 40 -44.92 -44.93 14.05
N ASP A 41 -46.11 -44.46 14.41
CA ASP A 41 -46.31 -43.04 14.69
C ASP A 41 -45.60 -42.65 15.98
N VAL A 42 -44.73 -41.65 15.89
CA VAL A 42 -43.91 -41.19 16.98
C VAL A 42 -44.25 -39.75 17.36
N THR A 43 -44.33 -39.51 18.66
CA THR A 43 -44.35 -38.16 19.25
C THR A 43 -43.04 -37.96 19.98
N TRP A 44 -42.49 -36.75 19.93
CA TRP A 44 -41.24 -36.41 20.61
C TRP A 44 -41.53 -35.51 21.82
N PRO A 45 -40.89 -35.72 22.99
CA PRO A 45 -39.97 -36.81 23.32
C PRO A 45 -40.62 -38.19 23.16
N LEU A 46 -39.84 -39.18 22.74
CA LEU A 46 -40.37 -40.51 22.42
C LEU A 46 -40.94 -41.17 23.68
N SER A 47 -42.15 -41.72 23.56
CA SER A 47 -42.71 -42.51 24.66
C SER A 47 -41.94 -43.83 24.83
N PRO A 48 -41.83 -44.39 26.05
CA PRO A 48 -41.24 -45.71 26.27
C PRO A 48 -41.88 -46.82 25.43
N ALA A 49 -43.19 -46.71 25.17
CA ALA A 49 -43.92 -47.67 24.32
C ALA A 49 -43.48 -47.59 22.86
N SER A 50 -43.36 -46.38 22.31
CA SER A 50 -42.85 -46.15 20.96
C SER A 50 -41.39 -46.60 20.82
N LEU A 51 -40.55 -46.32 21.84
CA LEU A 51 -39.16 -46.77 21.88
C LEU A 51 -39.06 -48.30 21.85
N ALA A 52 -39.87 -48.99 22.67
CA ALA A 52 -39.90 -50.45 22.72
C ALA A 52 -40.40 -51.05 21.39
N ALA A 53 -41.43 -50.46 20.79
CA ALA A 53 -41.95 -50.89 19.49
C ALA A 53 -40.87 -50.79 18.40
N LEU A 54 -40.18 -49.64 18.30
CA LEU A 54 -39.09 -49.44 17.33
C LEU A 54 -37.90 -50.37 17.61
N SER A 55 -37.52 -50.52 18.89
CA SER A 55 -36.41 -51.40 19.29
C SER A 55 -36.68 -52.88 19.00
N SER A 56 -37.95 -53.31 18.99
CA SER A 56 -38.34 -54.68 18.64
C SER A 56 -38.27 -54.97 17.14
N GLN A 57 -38.41 -53.93 16.31
CA GLN A 57 -38.38 -54.05 14.84
C GLN A 57 -36.97 -53.99 14.27
N LEU A 58 -36.00 -53.45 15.02
CA LEU A 58 -34.68 -53.10 14.52
C LEU A 58 -33.59 -53.86 15.27
N ALA A 59 -32.85 -54.69 14.53
CA ALA A 59 -31.93 -55.69 15.08
C ALA A 59 -30.71 -55.12 15.84
N ASN A 60 -30.43 -53.81 15.72
CA ASN A 60 -29.30 -53.15 16.35
C ASN A 60 -29.78 -52.13 17.40
N HIS A 61 -29.75 -52.52 18.67
CA HIS A 61 -30.26 -51.74 19.82
C HIS A 61 -29.53 -50.41 20.10
N ALA A 62 -28.46 -50.09 19.37
CA ALA A 62 -27.60 -48.93 19.64
C ALA A 62 -27.84 -47.73 18.70
N THR A 63 -28.28 -47.97 17.48
CA THR A 63 -28.58 -46.93 16.49
C THR A 63 -29.55 -47.49 15.47
N VAL A 64 -30.77 -46.98 15.49
CA VAL A 64 -31.77 -47.27 14.46
C VAL A 64 -31.53 -46.29 13.31
N VAL A 65 -31.33 -46.75 12.07
CA VAL A 65 -31.22 -45.89 10.88
C VAL A 65 -32.35 -46.28 9.94
N ILE A 66 -33.26 -45.35 9.64
CA ILE A 66 -34.45 -45.66 8.85
C ILE A 66 -34.50 -44.79 7.58
N ASP A 67 -34.49 -45.47 6.43
CA ASP A 67 -34.94 -44.93 5.15
C ASP A 67 -36.48 -44.92 5.15
N SER A 68 -37.08 -43.78 5.46
CA SER A 68 -38.54 -43.61 5.48
C SER A 68 -38.91 -42.26 4.89
N ALA A 69 -40.13 -42.18 4.35
CA ALA A 69 -40.78 -41.00 3.78
C ALA A 69 -41.01 -39.91 4.83
N VAL A 70 -39.94 -39.30 5.33
CA VAL A 70 -40.03 -38.00 6.00
C VAL A 70 -40.36 -36.97 4.92
N PRO A 71 -41.40 -36.13 5.09
CA PRO A 71 -41.74 -35.12 4.10
C PRO A 71 -40.51 -34.25 3.78
N PRO A 72 -40.24 -33.93 2.51
CA PRO A 72 -39.13 -33.04 2.14
C PRO A 72 -39.20 -31.67 2.84
N ASP A 73 -40.39 -31.25 3.28
CA ASP A 73 -40.66 -30.01 4.04
C ASP A 73 -40.53 -30.18 5.57
N PHE A 74 -39.89 -31.23 6.07
CA PHE A 74 -39.81 -31.48 7.51
C PHE A 74 -38.97 -30.42 8.22
N ALA A 75 -37.85 -30.00 7.64
CA ALA A 75 -37.03 -28.95 8.22
C ALA A 75 -37.46 -27.57 7.71
N ASP A 76 -37.61 -26.58 8.60
CA ASP A 76 -37.77 -25.18 8.18
C ASP A 76 -36.57 -24.83 7.29
N ALA A 77 -36.81 -24.73 5.98
CA ALA A 77 -35.77 -24.53 5.01
C ALA A 77 -34.90 -23.33 5.39
N ASN A 78 -35.50 -22.27 5.94
CA ASN A 78 -34.77 -21.07 6.33
C ASN A 78 -33.72 -21.34 7.41
N GLN A 79 -34.02 -22.22 8.37
CA GLN A 79 -33.12 -22.56 9.47
C GLN A 79 -31.95 -23.44 9.01
N CYS A 80 -32.24 -24.41 8.15
CA CYS A 80 -31.22 -25.26 7.52
C CYS A 80 -30.27 -24.41 6.68
N HIS A 81 -30.83 -23.52 5.86
CA HIS A 81 -30.05 -22.58 5.07
C HIS A 81 -29.22 -21.67 5.96
N LYS A 82 -29.75 -21.17 7.09
CA LYS A 82 -28.98 -20.34 8.03
C LYS A 82 -27.76 -21.09 8.58
N ALA A 83 -27.94 -22.32 9.07
CA ALA A 83 -26.85 -23.12 9.63
C ALA A 83 -25.73 -23.39 8.60
N VAL A 84 -26.11 -23.80 7.39
CA VAL A 84 -25.15 -24.05 6.30
C VAL A 84 -24.52 -22.76 5.80
N HIS A 85 -25.29 -21.69 5.67
CA HIS A 85 -24.79 -20.37 5.29
C HIS A 85 -23.79 -19.83 6.30
N GLU A 86 -24.00 -20.04 7.60
CA GLU A 86 -23.02 -19.72 8.65
C GLU A 86 -21.77 -20.60 8.61
N LEU A 87 -21.87 -21.82 8.07
CA LEU A 87 -20.77 -22.77 7.92
C LEU A 87 -19.87 -22.45 6.71
N VAL A 88 -20.45 -22.26 5.52
CA VAL A 88 -19.70 -22.01 4.27
C VAL A 88 -19.62 -20.54 3.85
N GLY A 89 -20.39 -19.65 4.47
CA GLY A 89 -20.57 -18.27 4.02
C GLY A 89 -21.64 -18.11 2.94
N SER A 90 -21.92 -16.87 2.53
CA SER A 90 -23.06 -16.49 1.69
C SER A 90 -22.97 -16.83 0.20
N THR A 91 -21.97 -17.60 -0.22
CA THR A 91 -21.52 -17.59 -1.63
C THR A 91 -22.02 -18.76 -2.47
N ALA A 92 -22.71 -19.75 -1.89
CA ALA A 92 -23.10 -20.95 -2.63
C ALA A 92 -24.56 -21.37 -2.38
N SER A 93 -25.31 -21.52 -3.48
CA SER A 93 -26.63 -22.17 -3.45
C SER A 93 -26.46 -23.64 -3.10
N ASN A 94 -27.32 -24.14 -2.22
CA ASN A 94 -27.30 -25.50 -1.74
C ASN A 94 -28.74 -26.01 -1.58
N ARG A 95 -28.88 -27.33 -1.63
CA ARG A 95 -30.12 -28.03 -1.32
C ARG A 95 -29.88 -29.05 -0.23
N PHE A 96 -30.95 -29.44 0.44
CA PHE A 96 -30.92 -30.46 1.49
C PHE A 96 -31.52 -31.75 0.97
N GLU A 97 -30.78 -32.85 1.10
CA GLU A 97 -31.25 -34.19 0.79
C GLU A 97 -31.33 -34.98 2.09
N PHE A 98 -32.47 -35.60 2.36
CA PHE A 98 -32.64 -36.43 3.55
C PHE A 98 -31.66 -37.62 3.50
N ALA A 99 -30.96 -37.87 4.60
CA ALA A 99 -30.03 -38.98 4.74
C ALA A 99 -30.68 -40.11 5.54
N HIS A 100 -31.05 -39.84 6.80
CA HIS A 100 -31.69 -40.81 7.68
C HIS A 100 -32.30 -40.18 8.94
N VAL A 101 -33.17 -40.94 9.61
CA VAL A 101 -33.54 -40.69 11.01
C VAL A 101 -32.81 -41.69 11.90
N ALA A 102 -32.30 -41.25 13.05
CA ALA A 102 -31.75 -42.14 14.05
C ALA A 102 -32.23 -41.95 15.48
N ILE A 103 -32.28 -43.08 16.20
CA ILE A 103 -32.50 -43.14 17.64
C ILE A 103 -31.24 -43.68 18.27
N ASP A 104 -30.61 -42.88 19.12
CA ASP A 104 -29.34 -43.19 19.75
C ASP A 104 -29.52 -43.23 21.27
N SER A 105 -29.30 -44.42 21.85
CA SER A 105 -29.38 -44.69 23.28
C SER A 105 -28.01 -44.98 23.90
N VAL A 106 -26.95 -45.03 23.09
CA VAL A 106 -25.61 -45.46 23.52
C VAL A 106 -24.60 -44.32 23.42
N GLY A 107 -24.81 -43.37 22.51
CA GLY A 107 -23.86 -42.31 22.19
C GLY A 107 -22.99 -42.69 20.99
N SER A 108 -23.61 -43.04 19.87
CA SER A 108 -22.93 -43.47 18.64
C SER A 108 -22.73 -42.33 17.65
N ALA A 109 -21.52 -42.18 17.11
CA ALA A 109 -21.25 -41.24 16.02
C ALA A 109 -22.00 -41.61 14.73
N LEU A 110 -22.26 -42.91 14.51
CA LEU A 110 -23.01 -43.41 13.35
C LEU A 110 -24.46 -42.91 13.31
N ALA A 111 -25.01 -42.49 14.45
CA ALA A 111 -26.32 -41.86 14.50
C ALA A 111 -26.32 -40.49 13.79
N LEU A 112 -25.18 -39.79 13.81
CA LEU A 112 -25.04 -38.42 13.34
C LEU A 112 -24.41 -38.32 11.94
N THR A 113 -23.64 -39.34 11.54
CA THR A 113 -22.91 -39.35 10.27
C THR A 113 -23.57 -40.28 9.26
N PRO A 114 -23.95 -39.79 8.07
CA PRO A 114 -24.46 -40.64 7.00
C PRO A 114 -23.49 -41.75 6.60
N ALA A 115 -24.02 -42.94 6.27
CA ALA A 115 -23.21 -44.07 5.82
C ALA A 115 -22.69 -43.90 4.38
N THR A 116 -23.42 -43.15 3.56
CA THR A 116 -23.09 -42.82 2.17
C THR A 116 -23.31 -41.33 1.95
N TYR A 117 -22.66 -40.75 0.93
CA TYR A 117 -22.81 -39.33 0.59
C TYR A 117 -23.13 -39.22 -0.90
N PRO A 118 -24.15 -38.41 -1.29
CA PRO A 118 -24.37 -38.11 -2.69
C PRO A 118 -23.20 -37.30 -3.27
N ALA A 119 -23.07 -37.31 -4.60
CA ALA A 119 -22.09 -36.46 -5.27
C ALA A 119 -22.36 -34.99 -4.90
N GLU A 120 -21.29 -34.21 -4.69
CA GLU A 120 -21.36 -32.80 -4.28
C GLU A 120 -21.88 -32.53 -2.85
N ALA A 121 -22.10 -33.56 -2.03
CA ALA A 121 -22.39 -33.38 -0.61
C ALA A 121 -21.15 -32.85 0.12
N PHE A 122 -21.26 -31.70 0.78
CA PHE A 122 -20.13 -31.04 1.43
C PHE A 122 -20.29 -30.92 2.94
N ALA A 123 -21.51 -30.92 3.45
CA ALA A 123 -21.79 -30.86 4.87
C ALA A 123 -22.94 -31.80 5.26
N THR A 124 -22.99 -32.11 6.55
CA THR A 124 -24.05 -32.86 7.22
C THR A 124 -24.78 -31.90 8.15
N LEU A 125 -26.11 -31.90 8.05
CA LEU A 125 -27.00 -31.15 8.93
C LEU A 125 -27.73 -32.16 9.81
N VAL A 126 -27.68 -31.94 11.12
CA VAL A 126 -28.30 -32.80 12.13
C VAL A 126 -29.28 -31.96 12.94
N TYR A 127 -30.54 -32.34 12.88
CA TYR A 127 -31.57 -31.82 13.76
C TYR A 127 -31.75 -32.76 14.95
N PHE A 128 -31.60 -32.24 16.16
CA PHE A 128 -31.80 -33.00 17.39
C PHE A 128 -33.25 -32.82 17.86
N LEU A 129 -34.00 -33.92 17.87
CA LEU A 129 -35.40 -33.96 18.30
C LEU A 129 -35.49 -33.91 19.83
N PRO A 130 -36.58 -33.35 20.40
CA PRO A 130 -36.90 -33.40 21.82
C PRO A 130 -36.59 -34.76 22.46
N SER A 131 -35.78 -34.76 23.51
CA SER A 131 -35.06 -35.94 24.00
C SER A 131 -34.93 -35.95 25.52
N ASP A 132 -34.94 -37.15 26.12
CA ASP A 132 -34.71 -37.37 27.55
C ASP A 132 -33.27 -37.84 27.87
N SER A 133 -32.37 -37.79 26.88
CA SER A 133 -31.02 -38.31 27.02
C SER A 133 -30.18 -37.52 28.03
N VAL A 134 -29.44 -38.25 28.88
CA VAL A 134 -28.41 -37.71 29.77
C VAL A 134 -27.05 -38.25 29.31
N GLY A 135 -26.07 -37.36 29.10
CA GLY A 135 -24.79 -37.69 28.46
C GLY A 135 -24.83 -37.42 26.96
N GLY A 136 -24.07 -38.17 26.16
CA GLY A 136 -24.19 -38.05 24.69
C GLY A 136 -23.47 -36.85 24.07
N ALA A 137 -22.56 -36.19 24.79
CA ALA A 137 -21.88 -34.99 24.31
C ALA A 137 -21.25 -35.21 22.92
N VAL A 138 -21.54 -34.32 21.97
CA VAL A 138 -21.09 -34.45 20.58
C VAL A 138 -19.86 -33.60 20.37
N THR A 139 -18.77 -34.23 19.96
CA THR A 139 -17.50 -33.56 19.65
C THR A 139 -17.20 -33.64 18.16
N ILE A 140 -17.09 -32.48 17.52
CA ILE A 140 -16.79 -32.34 16.09
C ILE A 140 -15.41 -31.72 15.94
N SER A 141 -14.54 -32.44 15.24
CA SER A 141 -13.13 -32.08 15.08
C SER A 141 -12.70 -32.06 13.62
N CYS A 142 -11.85 -31.10 13.26
CA CYS A 142 -11.17 -31.06 11.96
C CYS A 142 -9.81 -30.37 12.16
N ASP A 143 -8.73 -31.09 11.86
CA ASP A 143 -7.36 -30.68 12.16
C ASP A 143 -7.17 -30.29 13.65
N SER A 144 -6.92 -29.00 13.90
CA SER A 144 -6.71 -28.42 15.23
C SER A 144 -7.96 -27.78 15.83
N ARG A 145 -9.10 -27.87 15.13
CA ARG A 145 -10.37 -27.26 15.54
C ARG A 145 -11.26 -28.33 16.13
N THR A 146 -11.68 -28.13 17.38
CA THR A 146 -12.56 -29.06 18.09
C THR A 146 -13.63 -28.27 18.82
N THR A 147 -14.88 -28.69 18.67
CA THR A 147 -16.02 -28.14 19.39
C THR A 147 -16.82 -29.28 20.01
N THR A 148 -17.16 -29.16 21.29
CA THR A 148 -17.99 -30.13 22.03
C THR A 148 -19.29 -29.48 22.45
N TYR A 149 -20.40 -30.19 22.27
CA TYR A 149 -21.74 -29.78 22.64
C TYR A 149 -22.35 -30.78 23.61
N ASP A 150 -22.69 -30.34 24.82
CA ASP A 150 -23.23 -31.22 25.88
C ASP A 150 -24.75 -31.34 25.85
N ALA A 151 -25.46 -30.28 25.43
CA ALA A 151 -26.92 -30.25 25.32
C ALA A 151 -27.33 -29.71 23.95
N LEU A 152 -28.03 -30.55 23.20
CA LEU A 152 -28.42 -30.28 21.82
C LEU A 152 -29.91 -30.44 21.60
N ASP A 153 -30.67 -30.68 22.66
CA ASP A 153 -32.08 -30.97 22.54
C ASP A 153 -32.84 -29.82 21.85
N GLY A 154 -33.56 -30.13 20.77
CA GLY A 154 -34.24 -29.13 19.95
C GLY A 154 -33.31 -28.17 19.20
N HIS A 155 -32.02 -28.48 19.00
CA HIS A 155 -31.07 -27.65 18.25
C HIS A 155 -30.70 -28.28 16.90
N THR A 156 -30.18 -27.45 16.00
CA THR A 156 -29.62 -27.90 14.72
C THR A 156 -28.12 -27.72 14.72
N ILE A 157 -27.37 -28.71 14.23
CA ILE A 157 -25.93 -28.59 13.98
C ILE A 157 -25.64 -28.83 12.51
N ALA A 158 -24.82 -27.98 11.90
CA ALA A 158 -24.22 -28.25 10.59
C ALA A 158 -22.71 -28.47 10.76
N PHE A 159 -22.12 -29.43 10.05
CA PHE A 159 -20.68 -29.62 10.02
C PHE A 159 -20.20 -30.14 8.68
N PHE A 160 -18.96 -29.84 8.31
CA PHE A 160 -18.39 -30.34 7.06
C PHE A 160 -18.21 -31.86 7.10
N ASN A 161 -18.44 -32.53 5.97
CA ASN A 161 -18.25 -33.99 5.86
C ASN A 161 -16.79 -34.43 6.08
N ALA A 162 -15.84 -33.52 5.94
CA ALA A 162 -14.43 -33.74 6.26
C ALA A 162 -14.13 -33.78 7.78
N CYS A 163 -15.10 -33.45 8.65
CA CYS A 163 -14.90 -33.45 10.09
C CYS A 163 -15.03 -34.87 10.68
N ALA A 164 -14.22 -35.17 11.70
CA ALA A 164 -14.40 -36.33 12.54
C ALA A 164 -15.41 -36.04 13.65
N VAL A 165 -16.42 -36.90 13.78
CA VAL A 165 -17.47 -36.82 14.80
C VAL A 165 -17.24 -37.92 15.83
N SER A 166 -17.27 -37.55 17.10
CA SER A 166 -17.28 -38.47 18.23
C SER A 166 -18.40 -38.09 19.19
N VAL A 167 -18.93 -39.08 19.89
CA VAL A 167 -20.05 -38.90 20.80
C VAL A 167 -19.69 -39.60 22.11
N ALA A 168 -19.81 -38.88 23.23
CA ALA A 168 -19.64 -39.47 24.55
C ALA A 168 -20.81 -40.42 24.86
N PRO A 169 -20.65 -41.42 25.75
CA PRO A 169 -21.73 -42.34 26.07
C PRO A 169 -22.99 -41.63 26.58
N ILE A 170 -24.16 -42.13 26.16
CA ILE A 170 -25.45 -41.78 26.78
C ILE A 170 -25.61 -42.67 28.01
N VAL A 171 -25.83 -42.04 29.16
CA VAL A 171 -25.90 -42.70 30.48
C VAL A 171 -27.33 -43.16 30.77
N SER A 172 -28.33 -42.39 30.32
CA SER A 172 -29.74 -42.74 30.42
C SER A 172 -30.57 -42.04 29.35
N GLY A 173 -31.76 -42.57 29.06
CA GLY A 173 -32.65 -42.02 28.04
C GLY A 173 -32.18 -42.32 26.63
N HIS A 174 -32.64 -41.52 25.67
CA HIS A 174 -32.32 -41.66 24.26
C HIS A 174 -32.49 -40.32 23.53
N ARG A 175 -31.78 -40.14 22.43
CA ARG A 175 -31.94 -38.97 21.56
C ARG A 175 -32.43 -39.37 20.18
N GLY A 176 -33.37 -38.60 19.66
CA GLY A 176 -33.76 -38.66 18.26
C GLY A 176 -32.98 -37.66 17.43
N VAL A 177 -32.55 -38.04 16.24
CA VAL A 177 -31.92 -37.13 15.29
C VAL A 177 -32.47 -37.33 13.88
N VAL A 178 -32.55 -36.24 13.13
CA VAL A 178 -32.83 -36.24 11.69
C VAL A 178 -31.62 -35.69 10.97
N VAL A 179 -31.10 -36.44 10.01
CA VAL A 179 -29.85 -36.13 9.33
C VAL A 179 -30.11 -35.84 7.86
N TYR A 180 -29.53 -34.75 7.36
CA TYR A 180 -29.58 -34.33 5.96
C TYR A 180 -28.17 -34.12 5.42
N HIS A 181 -28.01 -34.34 4.12
CA HIS A 181 -26.90 -33.87 3.33
C HIS A 181 -27.16 -32.43 2.89
N ALA A 182 -26.17 -31.55 3.06
CA ALA A 182 -26.10 -30.31 2.32
C ALA A 182 -25.30 -30.56 1.03
N VAL A 183 -25.96 -30.35 -0.11
CA VAL A 183 -25.42 -30.65 -1.45
C VAL A 183 -25.35 -29.36 -2.25
N TYR A 184 -24.23 -29.13 -2.94
CA TYR A 184 -24.14 -27.98 -3.84
C TYR A 184 -25.09 -28.12 -5.01
N GLU A 185 -25.79 -27.03 -5.35
CA GLU A 185 -26.53 -27.00 -6.60
C GLU A 185 -25.56 -26.97 -7.81
N PRO A 186 -25.87 -27.68 -8.91
CA PRO A 186 -25.01 -27.71 -10.09
C PRO A 186 -24.68 -26.32 -10.66
N THR A 187 -25.60 -25.37 -10.49
CA THR A 187 -25.51 -23.97 -10.94
C THR A 187 -24.70 -23.06 -10.01
N SER A 188 -24.19 -23.56 -8.88
CA SER A 188 -23.34 -22.78 -7.97
C SER A 188 -22.01 -22.40 -8.66
N LEU A 189 -21.85 -21.11 -8.95
CA LEU A 189 -20.67 -20.52 -9.61
C LEU A 189 -19.54 -20.16 -8.60
N GLY A 190 -19.72 -20.46 -7.31
CA GLY A 190 -18.76 -20.14 -6.25
C GLY A 190 -17.67 -21.19 -6.05
N THR A 191 -16.66 -20.85 -5.23
CA THR A 191 -15.67 -21.84 -4.77
C THR A 191 -16.36 -22.86 -3.87
N ARG A 192 -16.42 -24.12 -4.30
CA ARG A 192 -16.98 -25.22 -3.52
C ARG A 192 -16.02 -25.61 -2.40
N LEU A 193 -16.52 -25.66 -1.16
CA LEU A 193 -15.78 -25.99 0.04
C LEU A 193 -16.33 -27.31 0.61
N PHE A 194 -15.52 -28.36 0.57
CA PHE A 194 -15.87 -29.69 1.10
C PHE A 194 -15.39 -29.92 2.54
N GLY A 195 -14.70 -28.92 3.10
CA GLY A 195 -14.13 -28.94 4.43
C GLY A 195 -13.82 -27.52 4.89
N PRO A 196 -13.60 -27.31 6.19
CA PRO A 196 -13.09 -26.04 6.66
C PRO A 196 -11.72 -25.80 6.00
N PRO A 197 -11.44 -24.58 5.51
CA PRO A 197 -10.16 -24.29 4.89
C PRO A 197 -9.05 -24.46 5.94
N SER A 198 -7.95 -25.08 5.51
CA SER A 198 -6.76 -25.20 6.34
C SER A 198 -6.31 -23.83 6.83
N LEU A 199 -5.77 -23.78 8.06
CA LEU A 199 -5.26 -22.53 8.60
C LEU A 199 -4.18 -21.97 7.66
N PRO A 200 -4.21 -20.67 7.35
CA PRO A 200 -3.25 -20.12 6.41
C PRO A 200 -1.81 -20.31 6.87
N SER A 201 -0.94 -20.71 5.95
CA SER A 201 0.49 -20.82 6.21
C SER A 201 1.10 -19.43 6.49
N ILE A 202 2.29 -19.43 7.10
CA ILE A 202 3.05 -18.19 7.33
C ILE A 202 3.35 -17.49 5.99
N ASP A 203 3.64 -18.22 4.92
CA ASP A 203 3.92 -17.61 3.61
C ASP A 203 2.71 -16.90 2.99
N TYR A 204 1.51 -17.46 3.16
CA TYR A 204 0.29 -16.77 2.74
C TYR A 204 0.06 -15.49 3.54
N LEU A 205 0.32 -15.55 4.85
CA LEU A 205 0.21 -14.42 5.74
C LEU A 205 1.17 -13.29 5.36
N GLU A 206 2.46 -13.59 5.15
CA GLU A 206 3.47 -12.59 4.79
C GLU A 206 3.14 -11.93 3.42
N ARG A 207 2.64 -12.70 2.45
CA ARG A 207 2.17 -12.14 1.16
C ARG A 207 0.96 -11.21 1.33
N ALA A 208 0.01 -11.57 2.19
CA ALA A 208 -1.14 -10.73 2.47
C ALA A 208 -0.76 -9.45 3.23
N ILE A 209 0.20 -9.54 4.17
CA ILE A 209 0.78 -8.40 4.88
C ILE A 209 1.41 -7.41 3.90
N VAL A 210 2.22 -7.90 2.95
CA VAL A 210 2.82 -7.06 1.89
C VAL A 210 1.76 -6.43 0.99
N LYS A 211 0.75 -7.20 0.57
CA LYS A 211 -0.37 -6.68 -0.23
C LYS A 211 -1.13 -5.59 0.52
N HIS A 212 -1.41 -5.79 1.80
CA HIS A 212 -2.13 -4.85 2.67
C HIS A 212 -1.35 -3.55 2.89
N ALA A 213 -0.01 -3.61 2.95
CA ALA A 213 0.84 -2.42 3.06
C ALA A 213 0.68 -1.45 1.89
N GLY A 214 0.23 -1.94 0.73
CA GLY A 214 -0.07 -1.15 -0.45
C GLY A 214 -1.51 -0.62 -0.51
N GLN A 215 -2.31 -0.82 0.53
CA GLN A 215 -3.69 -0.36 0.60
C GLN A 215 -3.82 0.92 1.43
N PRO A 216 -4.82 1.78 1.15
CA PRO A 216 -5.03 3.03 1.88
C PRO A 216 -5.45 2.78 3.34
N HIS A 217 -5.98 1.60 3.64
CA HIS A 217 -6.42 1.18 4.97
C HIS A 217 -5.27 0.50 5.73
N VAL A 218 -5.16 0.83 7.02
CA VAL A 218 -4.07 0.37 7.89
C VAL A 218 -4.44 -0.92 8.64
N ALA A 219 -5.72 -1.14 8.88
CA ALA A 219 -6.25 -2.19 9.73
C ALA A 219 -7.44 -2.90 9.09
N VAL A 220 -7.69 -4.11 9.56
CA VAL A 220 -8.87 -4.91 9.23
C VAL A 220 -9.78 -4.98 10.45
N ALA A 221 -11.08 -4.78 10.24
CA ALA A 221 -12.10 -5.01 11.26
C ALA A 221 -12.83 -6.34 11.02
N ALA A 222 -13.05 -7.07 12.10
CA ALA A 222 -13.95 -8.21 12.16
C ALA A 222 -15.05 -7.90 13.18
N VAL A 223 -16.31 -8.00 12.74
CA VAL A 223 -17.48 -7.91 13.63
C VAL A 223 -17.47 -9.09 14.57
N LEU A 224 -17.64 -8.87 15.88
CA LEU A 224 -17.74 -9.95 16.87
C LEU A 224 -19.04 -10.76 16.65
N GLU A 225 -18.94 -12.08 16.80
CA GLU A 225 -20.05 -13.02 16.62
C GLU A 225 -21.11 -12.83 17.71
N THR A 226 -20.68 -12.62 18.96
CA THR A 226 -21.57 -12.29 20.07
C THR A 226 -21.54 -10.78 20.32
N PRO A 227 -22.66 -10.05 20.11
CA PRO A 227 -22.75 -8.64 20.45
C PRO A 227 -22.43 -8.45 21.94
N CYS A 228 -21.35 -7.74 22.23
CA CYS A 228 -20.95 -7.43 23.59
C CYS A 228 -20.75 -5.93 23.72
N THR A 229 -21.36 -5.35 24.77
CA THR A 229 -21.22 -3.93 25.10
C THR A 229 -19.94 -3.61 25.84
N ALA A 230 -19.11 -4.60 26.19
CA ALA A 230 -17.81 -4.41 26.85
C ALA A 230 -16.96 -5.68 26.64
N PRO A 231 -16.51 -5.97 25.40
CA PRO A 231 -15.75 -7.18 25.14
C PRO A 231 -14.42 -7.18 25.89
N SER A 232 -14.06 -8.35 26.41
CA SER A 232 -12.74 -8.61 26.97
C SER A 232 -12.11 -9.82 26.29
N PHE A 233 -10.79 -9.84 26.15
CA PHE A 233 -10.11 -10.96 25.49
C PHE A 233 -10.26 -12.28 26.26
N GLY A 234 -10.42 -12.21 27.58
CA GLY A 234 -10.65 -13.38 28.44
C GLY A 234 -12.05 -13.98 28.30
N THR A 235 -13.02 -13.22 27.80
CA THR A 235 -14.40 -13.68 27.60
C THR A 235 -14.70 -14.07 26.15
N LEU A 236 -13.72 -13.96 25.24
CA LEU A 236 -13.91 -14.40 23.86
C LEU A 236 -14.08 -15.92 23.80
N GLY A 237 -15.12 -16.35 23.10
CA GLY A 237 -15.34 -17.75 22.71
C GLY A 237 -15.33 -17.91 21.18
N GLY A 238 -15.59 -19.15 20.74
CA GLY A 238 -15.91 -19.45 19.33
C GLY A 238 -14.90 -18.92 18.31
N ARG A 239 -15.43 -18.37 17.21
CA ARG A 239 -14.65 -17.92 16.04
C ARG A 239 -13.75 -16.73 16.36
N ASP A 240 -14.21 -15.84 17.24
CA ASP A 240 -13.48 -14.63 17.60
C ASP A 240 -12.23 -14.97 18.42
N LYS A 241 -12.36 -15.90 19.38
CA LYS A 241 -11.20 -16.40 20.14
C LYS A 241 -10.20 -17.10 19.21
N ALA A 242 -10.67 -17.95 18.29
CA ALA A 242 -9.82 -18.65 17.35
C ALA A 242 -9.02 -17.68 16.46
N LEU A 243 -9.65 -16.60 16.00
CA LEU A 243 -8.95 -15.55 15.25
C LEU A 243 -7.90 -14.84 16.10
N VAL A 244 -8.24 -14.44 17.33
CA VAL A 244 -7.29 -13.77 18.23
C VAL A 244 -6.11 -14.69 18.55
N ASP A 245 -6.35 -15.94 18.94
CA ASP A 245 -5.29 -16.91 19.24
C ASP A 245 -4.37 -17.13 18.03
N TRP A 246 -4.95 -17.24 16.82
CA TRP A 246 -4.17 -17.36 15.59
C TRP A 246 -3.32 -16.10 15.34
N LEU A 247 -3.88 -14.89 15.43
CA LEU A 247 -3.14 -13.64 15.24
C LEU A 247 -1.99 -13.50 16.25
N LEU A 248 -2.24 -13.85 17.51
CA LEU A 248 -1.26 -13.79 18.60
C LEU A 248 -0.15 -14.83 18.42
N ALA A 249 -0.49 -16.05 17.99
CA ALA A 249 0.50 -17.10 17.71
C ALA A 249 1.50 -16.67 16.63
N LYS A 250 1.07 -15.85 15.66
CA LYS A 250 1.94 -15.32 14.61
C LYS A 250 2.83 -14.16 15.08
N LYS A 251 2.48 -13.47 16.17
CA LYS A 251 3.24 -12.33 16.74
C LYS A 251 3.50 -11.16 15.78
N ARG A 252 2.84 -11.14 14.62
CA ARG A 252 2.99 -10.12 13.56
C ARG A 252 1.96 -8.99 13.66
N PHE A 253 0.95 -9.11 14.52
CA PHE A 253 -0.19 -8.19 14.57
C PHE A 253 -0.30 -7.47 15.91
N ASP A 254 -0.80 -6.24 15.85
CA ASP A 254 -1.52 -5.63 16.96
C ASP A 254 -2.99 -5.99 16.85
N VAL A 255 -3.63 -6.19 18.01
CA VAL A 255 -5.03 -6.56 18.13
C VAL A 255 -5.67 -5.69 19.20
N ALA A 256 -6.82 -5.10 18.89
CA ALA A 256 -7.58 -4.26 19.79
C ALA A 256 -9.09 -4.46 19.61
N PHE A 257 -9.85 -4.19 20.67
CA PHE A 257 -11.29 -3.96 20.54
C PHE A 257 -11.56 -2.49 20.31
N VAL A 258 -12.47 -2.21 19.38
CA VAL A 258 -12.87 -0.84 19.03
C VAL A 258 -14.39 -0.77 18.98
N ARG A 259 -14.96 0.31 19.51
CA ARG A 259 -16.39 0.60 19.37
C ARG A 259 -16.60 1.69 18.34
N ALA A 260 -17.62 1.52 17.49
CA ALA A 260 -18.14 2.65 16.74
C ALA A 260 -18.79 3.62 17.73
N GLY A 261 -18.28 4.85 17.82
CA GLY A 261 -18.81 5.89 18.71
C GLY A 261 -20.28 6.20 18.41
N GLY A 262 -21.13 6.18 19.45
CA GLY A 262 -22.55 6.45 19.33
C GLY A 262 -22.87 7.95 19.32
N ARG A 263 -23.19 8.50 18.15
CA ARG A 263 -24.18 9.58 17.90
C ARG A 263 -24.13 9.97 16.42
N GLY A 264 -25.12 9.51 15.64
CA GLY A 264 -25.31 9.87 14.23
C GLY A 264 -24.84 8.80 13.25
N ASN A 265 -25.59 8.61 12.16
CA ASN A 265 -25.48 7.54 11.16
C ASN A 265 -24.20 7.56 10.30
N ALA A 266 -23.08 8.09 10.78
CA ALA A 266 -21.87 8.18 9.99
C ALA A 266 -20.69 7.56 10.74
N LEU A 267 -20.40 6.30 10.37
CA LEU A 267 -19.09 5.64 10.53
C LEU A 267 -17.91 6.57 10.14
N GLU A 268 -18.18 7.61 9.35
CA GLU A 268 -17.26 8.66 8.95
C GLU A 268 -16.72 9.52 10.10
N ASN A 269 -17.50 9.71 11.18
CA ASN A 269 -17.15 10.59 12.30
C ASN A 269 -16.99 9.86 13.64
N ALA A 270 -17.17 8.54 13.67
CA ALA A 270 -16.92 7.74 14.86
C ALA A 270 -15.42 7.79 15.20
N ALA A 271 -15.09 8.42 16.32
CA ALA A 271 -13.75 8.37 16.89
C ALA A 271 -13.37 6.92 17.16
N PHE A 272 -12.14 6.53 16.82
CA PHE A 272 -11.57 5.26 17.21
C PHE A 272 -11.41 5.28 18.74
N MET A 273 -12.30 4.61 19.45
CA MET A 273 -12.22 4.44 20.89
C MET A 273 -11.74 3.00 21.14
N PRO A 274 -10.42 2.75 21.18
CA PRO A 274 -9.93 1.44 21.52
C PRO A 274 -10.26 1.21 22.99
N GLU A 275 -11.13 0.23 23.25
CA GLU A 275 -11.50 -0.13 24.62
C GLU A 275 -10.33 -0.82 25.31
N SER A 276 -9.67 -1.73 24.59
CA SER A 276 -8.50 -2.44 25.08
C SER A 276 -7.64 -2.98 23.94
N PHE A 277 -6.33 -2.91 24.12
CA PHE A 277 -5.33 -3.58 23.29
C PHE A 277 -4.99 -4.92 23.92
N HIS A 278 -4.76 -5.95 23.11
CA HIS A 278 -4.36 -7.24 23.64
C HIS A 278 -2.97 -7.14 24.29
N PRO A 279 -2.79 -7.51 25.58
CA PRO A 279 -1.53 -7.29 26.29
C PRO A 279 -0.34 -8.03 25.67
N ALA A 280 -0.56 -9.22 25.10
CA ALA A 280 0.49 -9.99 24.42
C ALA A 280 1.04 -9.32 23.14
N CYS A 281 0.33 -8.37 22.53
CA CYS A 281 0.82 -7.64 21.37
C CYS A 281 1.96 -6.67 21.71
N LYS A 282 2.06 -6.25 22.99
CA LYS A 282 3.01 -5.23 23.46
C LYS A 282 2.96 -3.97 22.58
N THR A 283 1.75 -3.44 22.34
CA THR A 283 1.55 -2.25 21.52
C THR A 283 2.10 -1.02 22.26
N PRO A 284 3.03 -0.25 21.65
CA PRO A 284 3.62 0.94 22.29
C PRO A 284 2.57 1.96 22.73
N ALA A 285 2.82 2.68 23.82
CA ALA A 285 1.90 3.70 24.34
C ALA A 285 1.56 4.75 23.28
N ILE A 286 2.58 5.25 22.57
CA ILE A 286 2.42 6.26 21.52
C ILE A 286 1.51 5.80 20.37
N VAL A 287 1.52 4.50 20.03
CA VAL A 287 0.61 3.92 19.02
C VAL A 287 -0.80 3.84 19.56
N ARG A 288 -0.97 3.43 20.83
CA ARG A 288 -2.28 3.37 21.51
C ARG A 288 -2.94 4.74 21.59
N ASP A 289 -2.16 5.78 21.85
CA ASP A 289 -2.65 7.16 21.90
C ASP A 289 -2.97 7.69 20.50
N ALA A 290 -2.13 7.43 19.49
CA ALA A 290 -2.42 7.82 18.11
C ALA A 290 -3.68 7.17 17.53
N CYS A 291 -3.97 5.93 17.95
CA CYS A 291 -5.24 5.29 17.65
C CYS A 291 -6.43 6.11 18.15
N ARG A 292 -6.38 6.68 19.37
CA ARG A 292 -7.50 7.44 19.95
C ARG A 292 -7.81 8.74 19.20
N ASP A 293 -6.80 9.33 18.58
CA ASP A 293 -6.90 10.62 17.91
C ASP A 293 -7.39 10.54 16.46
N ARG A 294 -7.63 9.33 15.93
CA ARG A 294 -7.95 9.11 14.52
C ARG A 294 -9.36 8.59 14.27
N PRO A 295 -10.01 8.98 13.17
CA PRO A 295 -11.30 8.43 12.79
C PRO A 295 -11.15 6.99 12.28
N LEU A 296 -12.11 6.13 12.64
CA LEU A 296 -12.12 4.70 12.30
C LEU A 296 -12.00 4.46 10.79
N LYS A 297 -12.73 5.25 9.99
CA LYS A 297 -12.76 5.17 8.52
C LYS A 297 -11.39 5.41 7.88
N ALA A 298 -10.52 6.21 8.50
CA ALA A 298 -9.18 6.45 7.97
C ALA A 298 -8.21 5.28 8.20
N LEU A 299 -8.57 4.35 9.09
CA LEU A 299 -7.71 3.23 9.47
C LEU A 299 -8.24 1.89 8.94
N ILE A 300 -9.55 1.71 8.78
CA ILE A 300 -10.14 0.39 8.62
C ILE A 300 -10.64 0.15 7.19
N ASP A 301 -10.33 -1.04 6.67
CA ASP A 301 -11.01 -1.65 5.53
C ASP A 301 -12.26 -2.39 6.03
N LEU A 302 -13.46 -1.88 5.69
CA LEU A 302 -14.74 -2.44 6.09
C LEU A 302 -15.29 -3.34 4.97
N ASP A 303 -14.56 -4.40 4.64
CA ASP A 303 -14.95 -5.34 3.58
C ASP A 303 -15.30 -6.75 4.11
N VAL A 304 -15.17 -6.99 5.42
CA VAL A 304 -15.51 -8.30 6.01
C VAL A 304 -17.02 -8.42 6.24
N GLY A 305 -17.80 -8.52 5.14
CA GLY A 305 -19.16 -9.06 5.13
C GLY A 305 -20.26 -8.29 5.88
N ALA A 306 -20.01 -7.06 6.31
CA ALA A 306 -21.00 -6.24 7.00
C ALA A 306 -21.79 -5.41 5.99
N THR A 307 -22.98 -5.89 5.62
CA THR A 307 -24.05 -5.00 5.16
C THR A 307 -24.26 -3.90 6.20
N LEU A 308 -24.49 -2.68 5.73
CA LEU A 308 -24.43 -1.39 6.46
C LEU A 308 -25.42 -1.21 7.63
N ASP A 309 -26.10 -2.27 8.08
CA ASP A 309 -27.09 -2.24 9.17
C ASP A 309 -26.51 -2.76 10.49
N VAL A 310 -25.25 -2.44 10.81
CA VAL A 310 -24.69 -2.81 12.11
C VAL A 310 -25.18 -1.83 13.17
N PRO A 311 -25.89 -2.28 14.23
CA PRO A 311 -26.38 -1.40 15.29
C PRO A 311 -25.26 -0.59 15.95
N ALA A 312 -25.54 0.67 16.27
CA ALA A 312 -24.60 1.72 16.73
C ALA A 312 -23.80 1.45 18.02
N PHE A 313 -23.73 0.21 18.49
CA PHE A 313 -23.05 -0.20 19.73
C PHE A 313 -22.24 -1.49 19.57
N HIS A 314 -22.06 -2.00 18.35
CA HIS A 314 -21.23 -3.19 18.15
C HIS A 314 -19.76 -2.87 18.38
N ALA A 315 -19.11 -3.76 19.13
CA ALA A 315 -17.66 -3.78 19.21
C ALA A 315 -17.08 -4.61 18.06
N TYR A 316 -15.94 -4.17 17.57
CA TYR A 316 -15.19 -4.78 16.49
C TYR A 316 -13.87 -5.28 17.04
N LEU A 317 -13.44 -6.45 16.58
CA LEU A 317 -12.05 -6.86 16.67
C LEU A 317 -11.28 -6.19 15.53
N VAL A 318 -10.31 -5.35 15.85
CA VAL A 318 -9.47 -4.67 14.87
C VAL A 318 -8.05 -5.17 14.99
N PHE A 319 -7.42 -5.47 13.86
CA PHE A 319 -6.03 -5.88 13.84
C PHE A 319 -5.28 -5.30 12.64
N TRP A 320 -3.98 -5.08 12.82
CA TRP A 320 -3.09 -4.61 11.75
C TRP A 320 -1.70 -5.20 11.92
N PRO A 321 -0.95 -5.40 10.83
CA PRO A 321 0.46 -5.79 10.90
C PRO A 321 1.27 -4.76 11.69
N LYS A 322 2.19 -5.22 12.55
CA LYS A 322 3.07 -4.34 13.34
C LYS A 322 3.90 -3.39 12.47
N MET A 323 4.28 -3.80 11.26
CA MET A 323 4.93 -2.94 10.26
C MET A 323 4.12 -1.72 9.82
N LEU A 324 2.84 -1.64 10.19
CA LEU A 324 1.99 -0.48 9.91
C LEU A 324 1.77 0.41 11.15
N ARG A 325 2.48 0.18 12.27
CA ARG A 325 2.43 1.08 13.45
C ARG A 325 2.79 2.53 13.08
N VAL A 326 3.76 2.75 12.17
CA VAL A 326 4.06 4.10 11.64
C VAL A 326 2.88 4.73 10.91
N CYS A 327 2.08 3.93 10.19
CA CYS A 327 0.89 4.41 9.50
C CYS A 327 -0.17 4.87 10.52
N VAL A 328 -0.32 4.15 11.63
CA VAL A 328 -1.20 4.52 12.76
C VAL A 328 -0.74 5.82 13.42
N LEU A 329 0.57 5.99 13.64
CA LEU A 329 1.13 7.23 14.20
C LEU A 329 0.90 8.44 13.29
N GLY A 330 1.21 8.29 12.00
CA GLY A 330 1.17 9.36 11.01
C GLY A 330 2.46 10.11 10.82
N PHE A 331 2.45 10.98 9.82
CA PHE A 331 3.60 11.74 9.35
C PHE A 331 4.30 12.48 10.50
N ASP A 332 3.62 13.41 11.17
CA ASP A 332 4.27 14.29 12.16
C ASP A 332 4.82 13.55 13.39
N ARG A 333 4.11 12.52 13.87
CA ARG A 333 4.57 11.71 15.01
C ARG A 333 5.69 10.76 14.59
N THR A 334 5.63 10.22 13.37
CA THR A 334 6.68 9.34 12.84
C THR A 334 7.96 10.13 12.59
N LEU A 335 7.90 11.32 12.01
CA LEU A 335 9.09 12.16 11.79
C LEU A 335 9.78 12.55 13.10
N ARG A 336 9.00 12.96 14.11
CA ARG A 336 9.55 13.25 15.45
C ARG A 336 10.21 12.03 16.06
N LEU A 337 9.55 10.88 16.01
CA LEU A 337 10.11 9.64 16.51
C LEU A 337 11.41 9.26 15.79
N LEU A 338 11.49 9.44 14.47
CA LEU A 338 12.71 9.20 13.72
C LEU A 338 13.85 10.13 14.16
N ASP A 339 13.55 11.41 14.31
CA ASP A 339 14.51 12.42 14.75
C ASP A 339 15.05 12.10 16.15
N ASP A 340 14.16 11.77 17.10
CA ASP A 340 14.52 11.36 18.46
C ASP A 340 15.33 10.05 18.46
N ALA A 341 14.93 9.06 17.68
CA ALA A 341 15.62 7.77 17.58
C ALA A 341 17.02 7.89 16.96
N VAL A 342 17.20 8.81 16.01
CA VAL A 342 18.51 9.07 15.39
C VAL A 342 19.44 9.85 16.32
N ARG A 343 18.89 10.72 17.19
CA ARG A 343 19.66 11.38 18.26
C ARG A 343 20.03 10.44 19.41
N GLY A 344 19.36 9.29 19.51
CA GLY A 344 19.50 8.37 20.63
C GLY A 344 18.74 8.82 21.88
N ASP A 345 17.76 9.72 21.72
CA ASP A 345 16.93 10.24 22.81
C ASP A 345 15.82 9.26 23.20
N VAL A 346 15.48 8.31 22.33
CA VAL A 346 14.38 7.34 22.50
C VAL A 346 14.81 5.94 22.08
N ASP A 347 14.63 4.97 22.98
CA ASP A 347 14.84 3.52 22.75
C ASP A 347 13.58 2.81 22.19
N ASP A 348 12.47 3.54 21.96
CA ASP A 348 11.23 2.98 21.43
C ASP A 348 11.29 2.84 19.89
N ASP A 349 11.64 1.64 19.43
CA ASP A 349 11.64 1.27 18.01
C ASP A 349 10.25 0.82 17.51
N LEU A 350 9.18 1.13 18.24
CA LEU A 350 7.83 0.64 18.02
C LEU A 350 7.75 -0.89 17.89
N GLY A 351 8.65 -1.64 18.53
CA GLY A 351 8.74 -3.10 18.45
C GLY A 351 9.25 -3.64 17.12
N TYR A 352 9.98 -2.85 16.32
CA TYR A 352 10.61 -3.30 15.08
C TYR A 352 11.91 -4.10 15.28
N GLY A 353 12.45 -4.13 16.49
CA GLY A 353 13.67 -4.84 16.87
C GLY A 353 14.95 -4.02 16.67
N SER A 354 14.90 -2.91 15.94
CA SER A 354 16.01 -1.94 15.84
C SER A 354 15.54 -0.59 15.29
N THR A 355 16.30 0.47 15.61
CA THR A 355 16.16 1.80 14.98
C THR A 355 16.26 1.74 13.46
N ARG A 356 17.12 0.87 12.92
CA ARG A 356 17.26 0.68 11.47
C ARG A 356 15.94 0.24 10.82
N GLU A 357 15.30 -0.78 11.39
CA GLU A 357 14.03 -1.30 10.86
C GLU A 357 12.90 -0.28 11.00
N LEU A 358 12.88 0.50 12.09
CA LEU A 358 11.98 1.65 12.22
C LEU A 358 12.17 2.65 11.06
N ILE A 359 13.42 3.04 10.77
CA ILE A 359 13.73 3.99 9.68
C ILE A 359 13.34 3.41 8.32
N VAL A 360 13.61 2.13 8.05
CA VAL A 360 13.20 1.45 6.81
C VAL A 360 11.68 1.53 6.62
N VAL A 361 10.93 1.16 7.66
CA VAL A 361 9.47 1.11 7.62
C VAL A 361 8.88 2.52 7.49
N ALA A 362 9.41 3.49 8.24
CA ALA A 362 8.98 4.88 8.16
C ALA A 362 9.29 5.51 6.80
N THR A 363 10.47 5.25 6.24
CA THR A 363 10.85 5.73 4.89
C THR A 363 9.89 5.18 3.85
N ARG A 364 9.59 3.87 3.90
CA ARG A 364 8.60 3.25 2.99
C ARG A 364 7.22 3.89 3.14
N TYR A 365 6.78 4.15 4.37
CA TYR A 365 5.49 4.79 4.64
C TYR A 365 5.42 6.21 4.07
N LEU A 366 6.41 7.04 4.38
CA LEU A 366 6.47 8.46 3.97
C LEU A 366 6.61 8.63 2.44
N LEU A 367 7.22 7.64 1.77
CA LEU A 367 7.41 7.61 0.32
C LEU A 367 6.36 6.79 -0.44
N SER A 368 5.40 6.17 0.25
CA SER A 368 4.32 5.44 -0.39
C SER A 368 3.35 6.40 -1.09
N ASP A 369 3.01 6.13 -2.35
CA ASP A 369 2.01 6.91 -3.11
C ASP A 369 0.57 6.60 -2.68
N VAL A 370 0.38 5.49 -1.95
CA VAL A 370 -0.91 5.03 -1.43
C VAL A 370 -1.47 6.00 -0.38
N HIS A 371 -0.58 6.65 0.38
CA HIS A 371 -0.95 7.58 1.42
C HIS A 371 -0.88 9.01 0.88
N LYS A 372 -2.03 9.51 0.42
CA LYS A 372 -2.32 10.90 -0.02
C LYS A 372 -1.08 11.76 -0.33
N PRO A 373 -0.72 11.96 -1.61
CA PRO A 373 0.42 12.79 -2.03
C PRO A 373 0.41 14.21 -1.43
N SER A 374 -0.77 14.74 -1.08
CA SER A 374 -0.93 16.05 -0.44
C SER A 374 -0.23 16.18 0.93
N LEU A 375 0.09 15.06 1.59
CA LEU A 375 0.80 15.07 2.87
C LEU A 375 2.33 15.07 2.70
N ARG A 376 2.84 14.78 1.50
CA ARG A 376 4.26 14.82 1.17
C ARG A 376 4.67 16.26 0.85
N THR A 377 4.76 17.08 1.89
CA THR A 377 5.28 18.45 1.78
C THR A 377 6.80 18.44 1.69
N ASP A 378 7.36 19.52 1.13
CA ASP A 378 8.80 19.75 1.07
C ASP A 378 9.45 19.69 2.47
N THR A 379 8.76 20.21 3.49
CA THR A 379 9.18 20.14 4.89
C THR A 379 9.30 18.69 5.41
N VAL A 380 8.33 17.83 5.07
CA VAL A 380 8.36 16.41 5.45
C VAL A 380 9.54 15.70 4.80
N LEU A 381 9.77 15.94 3.50
CA LEU A 381 10.89 15.34 2.77
C LEU A 381 12.23 15.82 3.33
N LEU A 382 12.37 17.11 3.62
CA LEU A 382 13.60 17.67 4.21
C LEU A 382 13.88 17.10 5.59
N THR A 383 12.85 16.99 6.44
CA THR A 383 12.98 16.39 7.77
C THR A 383 13.44 14.93 7.67
N LEU A 384 12.85 14.15 6.76
CA LEU A 384 13.25 12.78 6.52
C LEU A 384 14.69 12.68 5.98
N ALA A 385 15.07 13.53 5.04
CA ALA A 385 16.43 13.57 4.50
C ALA A 385 17.46 13.86 5.60
N SER A 386 17.20 14.86 6.43
CA SER A 386 18.04 15.22 7.57
C SER A 386 18.17 14.06 8.57
N ALA A 387 17.07 13.38 8.90
CA ALA A 387 17.09 12.22 9.78
C ALA A 387 17.91 11.06 9.18
N LEU A 388 17.73 10.75 7.89
CA LEU A 388 18.48 9.70 7.19
C LEU A 388 19.98 10.03 7.08
N ASN A 389 20.31 11.30 6.81
CA ASN A 389 21.69 11.77 6.75
C ASN A 389 22.37 11.69 8.12
N THR A 390 21.67 12.08 9.18
CA THR A 390 22.17 12.00 10.56
C THR A 390 22.36 10.55 10.99
N TYR A 391 21.49 9.64 10.56
CA TYR A 391 21.63 8.20 10.83
C TYR A 391 22.82 7.56 10.09
N GLY A 392 23.14 8.04 8.88
CA GLY A 392 24.33 7.64 8.14
C GLY A 392 24.24 6.31 7.37
N ASP A 393 23.06 5.67 7.27
CA ASP A 393 22.87 4.48 6.42
C ASP A 393 22.70 4.88 4.95
N ALA A 394 23.79 4.72 4.20
CA ALA A 394 23.86 5.01 2.78
C ALA A 394 22.79 4.32 1.93
N VAL A 395 22.39 3.09 2.27
CA VAL A 395 21.40 2.35 1.50
C VAL A 395 20.02 2.99 1.65
N LEU A 396 19.70 3.48 2.85
CA LEU A 396 18.43 4.17 3.11
C LEU A 396 18.39 5.54 2.46
N VAL A 397 19.47 6.32 2.55
CA VAL A 397 19.58 7.61 1.83
C VAL A 397 19.42 7.38 0.32
N ASN A 398 20.08 6.36 -0.23
CA ASN A 398 19.94 6.02 -1.64
C ASN A 398 18.51 5.63 -2.03
N THR A 399 17.86 4.81 -1.19
CA THR A 399 16.47 4.39 -1.40
C THR A 399 15.53 5.59 -1.40
N PHE A 400 15.74 6.54 -0.48
CA PHE A 400 14.99 7.79 -0.41
C PHE A 400 15.17 8.65 -1.67
N LEU A 401 16.42 8.84 -2.11
CA LEU A 401 16.73 9.61 -3.33
C LEU A 401 16.13 9.01 -4.59
N MET A 402 16.12 7.69 -4.71
CA MET A 402 15.54 6.97 -5.84
C MET A 402 14.01 6.99 -5.88
N SER A 403 13.37 7.14 -4.72
CA SER A 403 11.91 7.05 -4.60
C SER A 403 11.21 8.40 -4.85
N CYS A 404 11.95 9.51 -4.80
CA CYS A 404 11.38 10.84 -4.95
C CYS A 404 11.63 11.45 -6.34
N HIS A 405 10.79 12.42 -6.70
CA HIS A 405 10.98 13.26 -7.87
C HIS A 405 11.49 14.62 -7.41
N TRP A 406 12.79 14.86 -7.57
CA TRP A 406 13.41 16.10 -7.12
C TRP A 406 13.29 17.20 -8.18
N ARG A 407 12.64 18.30 -7.81
CA ARG A 407 12.59 19.55 -8.56
C ARG A 407 13.44 20.61 -7.84
N GLU A 408 13.32 21.87 -8.25
CA GLU A 408 13.95 23.04 -7.63
C GLU A 408 13.62 23.10 -6.14
N PHE A 409 14.47 22.48 -5.31
CA PHE A 409 14.31 22.43 -3.86
C PHE A 409 15.67 22.66 -3.19
N ASP A 410 16.00 23.93 -3.04
CA ASP A 410 17.32 24.39 -2.58
C ASP A 410 17.77 23.75 -1.27
N ALA A 411 16.90 23.75 -0.25
CA ALA A 411 17.23 23.19 1.06
C ALA A 411 17.55 21.68 0.99
N MET A 412 16.90 20.94 0.09
CA MET A 412 17.19 19.52 -0.11
C MET A 412 18.51 19.31 -0.85
N ALA A 413 18.83 20.18 -1.82
CA ALA A 413 20.12 20.14 -2.50
C ALA A 413 21.28 20.39 -1.51
N ASP A 414 21.11 21.33 -0.57
CA ASP A 414 22.04 21.58 0.53
C ASP A 414 22.22 20.34 1.43
N GLU A 415 21.13 19.69 1.82
CA GLU A 415 21.17 18.52 2.71
C GLU A 415 21.88 17.33 2.04
N ILE A 416 21.59 17.06 0.76
CA ILE A 416 22.23 15.99 0.00
C ILE A 416 23.71 16.29 -0.26
N ALA A 417 24.04 17.53 -0.63
CA ALA A 417 25.43 17.92 -0.82
C ALA A 417 26.23 17.75 0.49
N THR A 418 25.62 18.10 1.63
CA THR A 418 26.22 17.88 2.96
C THR A 418 26.41 16.40 3.26
N ALA A 419 25.42 15.56 2.95
CA ALA A 419 25.50 14.10 3.12
C ALA A 419 26.63 13.49 2.28
N GLU A 420 26.70 13.84 1.00
CA GLU A 420 27.75 13.37 0.09
C GLU A 420 29.13 13.89 0.48
N ALA A 421 29.22 15.14 0.95
CA ALA A 421 30.48 15.70 1.46
C ALA A 421 31.03 14.88 2.64
N ARG A 422 30.18 14.54 3.61
CA ARG A 422 30.56 13.68 4.75
C ARG A 422 31.00 12.30 4.28
N ARG A 423 30.23 11.69 3.38
CA ARG A 423 30.53 10.35 2.84
C ARG A 423 31.82 10.32 2.04
N TYR A 424 32.06 11.33 1.21
CA TYR A 424 33.29 11.45 0.44
C TYR A 424 34.50 11.53 1.36
N ARG A 425 34.44 12.34 2.43
CA ARG A 425 35.52 12.42 3.42
C ARG A 425 35.78 11.07 4.10
N ALA A 426 34.76 10.24 4.29
CA ALA A 426 34.89 8.92 4.90
C ALA A 426 35.36 7.81 3.93
N THR A 427 34.90 7.83 2.68
CA THR A 427 35.04 6.68 1.75
C THR A 427 35.61 7.02 0.37
N GLN A 428 35.82 8.30 0.08
CA GLN A 428 36.26 8.81 -1.23
C GLN A 428 35.31 8.43 -2.38
N SER A 429 34.02 8.21 -2.09
CA SER A 429 33.00 7.73 -3.02
C SER A 429 31.75 8.62 -3.02
N LEU A 430 31.32 9.05 -4.21
CA LEU A 430 30.08 9.83 -4.47
C LEU A 430 28.96 8.94 -5.02
N LEU A 431 28.65 7.86 -4.30
CA LEU A 431 27.77 6.80 -4.82
C LEU A 431 26.31 7.25 -4.94
N LEU A 432 25.80 8.14 -4.07
CA LEU A 432 24.36 8.49 -4.09
C LEU A 432 24.03 9.29 -5.35
N LEU A 433 24.94 10.14 -5.82
CA LEU A 433 24.76 10.93 -7.03
C LEU A 433 24.63 10.07 -8.31
N HIS A 434 25.32 8.93 -8.38
CA HIS A 434 25.16 8.00 -9.50
C HIS A 434 23.77 7.37 -9.57
N HIS A 435 23.06 7.36 -8.44
CA HIS A 435 21.72 6.79 -8.30
C HIS A 435 20.66 7.87 -8.19
N LEU A 436 20.88 9.10 -8.68
CA LEU A 436 19.76 10.03 -8.84
C LEU A 436 18.88 9.57 -10.00
N ARG A 437 17.58 9.38 -9.74
CA ARG A 437 16.61 8.92 -10.75
C ARG A 437 16.63 9.82 -11.98
N ASP A 438 16.49 9.24 -13.19
CA ASP A 438 16.47 9.97 -14.47
C ASP A 438 15.39 11.06 -14.59
N THR A 439 14.37 11.00 -13.74
CA THR A 439 13.29 11.97 -13.66
C THR A 439 13.58 13.14 -12.72
N THR A 440 14.70 13.11 -11.98
CA THR A 440 15.21 14.23 -11.19
C THR A 440 15.61 15.36 -12.12
N SER A 441 15.13 16.59 -11.83
CA SER A 441 15.47 17.77 -12.64
C SER A 441 16.99 18.00 -12.67
N MET A 442 17.52 18.43 -13.81
CA MET A 442 18.96 18.69 -13.92
C MET A 442 19.38 19.89 -13.07
N THR A 443 18.51 20.90 -12.94
CA THR A 443 18.75 22.04 -12.05
C THR A 443 19.09 21.57 -10.63
N PHE A 444 18.25 20.72 -10.02
CA PHE A 444 18.53 20.13 -8.71
C PHE A 444 19.86 19.36 -8.66
N ARG A 445 20.15 18.57 -9.70
CA ARG A 445 21.42 17.82 -9.79
C ARG A 445 22.63 18.74 -9.77
N LEU A 446 22.57 19.82 -10.55
CA LEU A 446 23.66 20.78 -10.67
C LEU A 446 23.84 21.62 -9.41
N ASP A 447 22.73 21.95 -8.75
CA ASP A 447 22.72 22.59 -7.46
C ASP A 447 23.43 21.74 -6.40
N VAL A 448 23.14 20.44 -6.36
CA VAL A 448 23.85 19.48 -5.50
C VAL A 448 25.34 19.42 -5.85
N LEU A 449 25.70 19.34 -7.13
CA LEU A 449 27.11 19.31 -7.55
C LEU A 449 27.86 20.60 -7.17
N SER A 450 27.23 21.76 -7.35
CA SER A 450 27.83 23.06 -7.03
C SER A 450 28.12 23.14 -5.52
N ARG A 451 27.11 22.87 -4.70
CA ARG A 451 27.22 22.87 -3.23
C ARG A 451 28.25 21.83 -2.74
N LEU A 452 28.31 20.66 -3.38
CA LEU A 452 29.29 19.63 -3.06
C LEU A 452 30.72 20.08 -3.40
N LEU A 453 30.93 20.74 -4.54
CA LEU A 453 32.24 21.29 -4.91
C LEU A 453 32.68 22.41 -3.96
N ASP A 454 31.74 23.23 -3.49
CA ASP A 454 32.01 24.27 -2.51
C ASP A 454 32.39 23.66 -1.14
N ALA A 455 31.75 22.56 -0.75
CA ALA A 455 32.01 21.88 0.53
C ALA A 455 33.26 20.96 0.51
N VAL A 456 33.57 20.36 -0.64
CA VAL A 456 34.67 19.39 -0.82
C VAL A 456 35.34 19.60 -2.19
N PRO A 457 36.24 20.59 -2.33
CA PRO A 457 36.92 20.88 -3.59
C PRO A 457 37.73 19.69 -4.15
N GLU A 458 38.18 18.78 -3.29
CA GLU A 458 38.94 17.57 -3.65
C GLU A 458 38.09 16.58 -4.47
N ALA A 459 36.76 16.61 -4.31
CA ALA A 459 35.82 15.76 -5.03
C ALA A 459 35.65 16.14 -6.51
N ARG A 460 36.36 17.16 -7.00
CA ARG A 460 36.27 17.71 -8.37
C ARG A 460 36.35 16.65 -9.45
N HIS A 461 37.25 15.67 -9.33
CA HIS A 461 37.40 14.62 -10.34
C HIS A 461 36.18 13.68 -10.41
N GLN A 462 35.67 13.26 -9.26
CA GLN A 462 34.48 12.40 -9.18
C GLN A 462 33.21 13.17 -9.61
N VAL A 463 33.06 14.43 -9.18
CA VAL A 463 31.97 15.31 -9.64
C VAL A 463 32.01 15.47 -11.15
N ARG A 464 33.19 15.69 -11.75
CA ARG A 464 33.36 15.74 -13.20
C ARG A 464 32.92 14.44 -13.86
N THR A 465 33.26 13.29 -13.29
CA THR A 465 32.89 11.98 -13.83
C THR A 465 31.37 11.79 -13.87
N ILE A 466 30.69 12.17 -12.79
CA ILE A 466 29.22 12.16 -12.70
C ILE A 466 28.60 13.14 -13.69
N ALA A 467 29.08 14.38 -13.73
CA ALA A 467 28.62 15.40 -14.67
C ALA A 467 28.80 14.97 -16.12
N LEU A 468 29.91 14.29 -16.46
CA LEU A 468 30.16 13.74 -17.79
C LEU A 468 29.16 12.63 -18.14
N ALA A 469 28.82 11.75 -17.20
CA ALA A 469 27.82 10.73 -17.43
C ALA A 469 26.44 11.36 -17.72
N TRP A 470 26.02 12.34 -16.91
CA TRP A 470 24.78 13.08 -17.15
C TRP A 470 24.80 13.86 -18.46
N TRP A 471 25.97 14.42 -18.82
CA TRP A 471 26.17 15.14 -20.08
C TRP A 471 25.97 14.24 -21.28
N GLN A 472 26.54 13.02 -21.24
CA GLN A 472 26.36 12.03 -22.30
C GLN A 472 24.89 11.63 -22.47
N THR A 473 24.17 11.38 -21.38
CA THR A 473 22.72 11.09 -21.42
C THR A 473 21.94 12.25 -22.03
N MET A 474 22.27 13.49 -21.66
CA MET A 474 21.61 14.67 -22.21
C MET A 474 21.91 14.87 -23.70
N LEU A 475 23.17 14.69 -24.11
CA LEU A 475 23.54 14.75 -25.52
C LEU A 475 22.85 13.66 -26.35
N GLN A 476 22.65 12.47 -25.80
CA GLN A 476 21.86 11.43 -26.45
C GLN A 476 20.41 11.89 -26.66
N LYS A 477 19.79 12.52 -25.67
CA LYS A 477 18.44 13.11 -25.81
C LYS A 477 18.39 14.17 -26.92
N LEU A 478 19.39 15.05 -26.98
CA LEU A 478 19.49 16.10 -27.99
C LEU A 478 19.83 15.57 -29.40
N ARG A 479 20.40 14.37 -29.52
CA ARG A 479 20.66 13.76 -30.84
C ARG A 479 19.42 13.15 -31.47
N VAL A 480 18.32 13.00 -30.74
CA VAL A 480 17.04 12.54 -31.29
C VAL A 480 16.43 13.68 -32.11
N GLN A 481 16.79 13.75 -33.39
CA GLN A 481 16.50 14.87 -34.31
C GLN A 481 15.02 15.17 -34.55
N ASN A 482 14.11 14.30 -34.09
CA ASN A 482 12.68 14.40 -34.38
C ASN A 482 11.98 15.52 -33.60
N TYR A 483 12.56 15.98 -32.49
CA TYR A 483 11.95 16.98 -31.61
C TYR A 483 12.84 18.21 -31.46
N ALA A 484 12.23 19.40 -31.50
CA ALA A 484 12.93 20.61 -31.09
C ALA A 484 13.17 20.50 -29.56
N PRO A 485 14.41 20.72 -29.07
CA PRO A 485 14.66 20.79 -27.65
C PRO A 485 13.88 21.96 -27.06
N ASP A 486 13.20 21.73 -25.95
CA ASP A 486 12.57 22.81 -25.21
C ASP A 486 13.62 23.70 -24.52
N THR A 487 13.18 24.89 -24.11
CA THR A 487 14.02 25.86 -23.42
C THR A 487 14.65 25.28 -22.15
N SER A 488 13.92 24.45 -21.40
CA SER A 488 14.39 23.89 -20.13
C SER A 488 15.56 22.92 -20.32
N LEU A 489 15.50 22.06 -21.33
CA LEU A 489 16.57 21.12 -21.68
C LEU A 489 17.84 21.86 -22.12
N LEU A 490 17.70 22.95 -22.87
CA LEU A 490 18.84 23.78 -23.27
C LEU A 490 19.46 24.52 -22.09
N VAL A 491 18.63 25.07 -21.19
CA VAL A 491 19.07 25.71 -19.95
C VAL A 491 19.87 24.73 -19.10
N ASP A 492 19.31 23.54 -18.87
CA ASP A 492 19.94 22.45 -18.13
C ASP A 492 21.28 22.04 -18.78
N GLY A 493 21.33 21.98 -20.10
CA GLY A 493 22.56 21.68 -20.84
C GLY A 493 23.64 22.74 -20.70
N MET A 494 23.29 24.01 -20.84
CA MET A 494 24.27 25.09 -20.65
C MET A 494 24.80 25.12 -19.23
N ARG A 495 23.96 24.90 -18.21
CA ARG A 495 24.40 24.83 -16.81
C ARG A 495 25.32 23.64 -16.56
N LEU A 496 25.02 22.47 -17.15
CA LEU A 496 25.85 21.28 -17.03
C LEU A 496 27.18 21.43 -17.76
N GLU A 497 27.21 22.05 -18.94
CA GLU A 497 28.46 22.38 -19.63
C GLU A 497 29.29 23.39 -18.82
N ALA A 498 28.66 24.41 -18.23
CA ALA A 498 29.33 25.35 -17.32
C ALA A 498 29.86 24.67 -16.04
N CYS A 499 29.20 23.61 -15.55
CA CYS A 499 29.69 22.80 -14.45
C CYS A 499 30.91 21.95 -14.86
N LEU A 500 30.88 21.36 -16.07
CA LEU A 500 32.02 20.62 -16.62
C LEU A 500 33.23 21.51 -16.85
N ASP A 501 33.00 22.74 -17.32
CA ASP A 501 34.06 23.74 -17.51
C ASP A 501 34.72 24.13 -16.17
N ARG A 502 33.91 24.39 -15.13
CA ARG A 502 34.39 24.67 -13.77
C ARG A 502 35.16 23.50 -13.12
N THR A 503 34.92 22.27 -13.55
CA THR A 503 35.59 21.07 -13.01
C THR A 503 36.72 20.56 -13.90
N LEU A 504 36.99 21.26 -15.02
CA LEU A 504 37.90 20.81 -16.05
C LEU A 504 39.36 20.76 -15.57
N VAL A 505 39.79 21.84 -14.92
CA VAL A 505 41.14 21.99 -14.40
C VAL A 505 41.03 22.56 -12.99
N ALA A 506 41.91 22.12 -12.10
CA ALA A 506 41.97 22.68 -10.76
C ALA A 506 42.35 24.17 -10.84
N PRO A 507 41.74 25.09 -10.06
CA PRO A 507 42.08 26.51 -10.09
C PRO A 507 43.58 26.77 -9.94
N GLU A 508 44.27 25.95 -9.16
CA GLU A 508 45.72 26.01 -8.97
C GLU A 508 46.48 25.64 -10.24
N ALA A 509 46.02 24.62 -10.96
CA ALA A 509 46.60 24.20 -12.23
C ALA A 509 46.28 25.20 -13.34
N GLU A 510 45.09 25.79 -13.37
CA GLU A 510 44.74 26.86 -14.32
C GLU A 510 45.56 28.12 -14.04
N ALA A 511 45.69 28.54 -12.78
CA ALA A 511 46.55 29.65 -12.40
C ALA A 511 48.02 29.38 -12.77
N THR A 512 48.48 28.15 -12.56
CA THR A 512 49.83 27.74 -12.98
C THR A 512 49.99 27.83 -14.49
N LEU A 513 49.03 27.32 -15.28
CA LEU A 513 49.05 27.44 -16.74
C LEU A 513 49.03 28.90 -17.19
N ALA A 514 48.17 29.73 -16.58
CA ALA A 514 48.04 31.16 -16.89
C ALA A 514 49.31 31.97 -16.57
N THR A 515 50.07 31.59 -15.54
CA THR A 515 51.37 32.23 -15.24
C THR A 515 52.48 31.80 -16.19
N ARG A 516 52.31 30.69 -16.92
CA ARG A 516 53.37 30.08 -17.73
C ARG A 516 53.12 30.13 -19.24
N LEU A 517 51.88 30.32 -19.67
CA LEU A 517 51.46 30.24 -21.06
C LEU A 517 50.60 31.46 -21.45
N PRO A 518 50.66 31.91 -22.72
CA PRO A 518 49.71 32.91 -23.23
C PRO A 518 48.26 32.44 -23.06
N SER A 519 47.34 33.37 -22.82
CA SER A 519 45.91 33.06 -22.60
C SER A 519 45.28 32.25 -23.73
N SER A 520 45.72 32.47 -24.98
CA SER A 520 45.28 31.70 -26.15
C SER A 520 45.72 30.22 -26.10
N VAL A 521 46.92 29.95 -25.57
CA VAL A 521 47.46 28.58 -25.42
C VAL A 521 46.77 27.89 -24.25
N VAL A 522 46.54 28.58 -23.13
CA VAL A 522 45.75 28.03 -22.02
C VAL A 522 44.36 27.65 -22.51
N ALA A 523 43.68 28.54 -23.24
CA ALA A 523 42.37 28.25 -23.83
C ALA A 523 42.40 27.03 -24.77
N ALA A 524 43.45 26.87 -25.57
CA ALA A 524 43.61 25.71 -26.44
C ALA A 524 43.84 24.40 -25.65
N VAL A 525 44.64 24.44 -24.58
CA VAL A 525 44.86 23.28 -23.70
C VAL A 525 43.58 22.88 -22.98
N LEU A 526 42.84 23.84 -22.41
CA LEU A 526 41.54 23.58 -21.78
C LEU A 526 40.54 23.01 -22.80
N SER A 527 40.48 23.60 -24.00
CA SER A 527 39.67 23.07 -25.10
C SER A 527 40.03 21.63 -25.48
N PHE A 528 41.32 21.27 -25.45
CA PHE A 528 41.79 19.91 -25.74
C PHE A 528 41.40 18.90 -24.64
N LEU A 529 41.42 19.34 -23.37
CA LEU A 529 41.03 18.51 -22.23
C LEU A 529 39.52 18.23 -22.17
N GLN A 530 38.71 18.96 -22.94
CA GLN A 530 37.29 18.68 -23.13
C GLN A 530 37.12 17.60 -24.21
N HIS A 531 37.27 16.33 -23.84
CA HIS A 531 37.02 15.19 -24.74
C HIS A 531 35.53 14.98 -25.12
N THR A 532 34.63 15.87 -24.69
CA THR A 532 33.21 15.81 -24.97
C THR A 532 32.79 16.92 -25.93
N PRO A 533 31.96 16.64 -26.95
CA PRO A 533 31.49 17.66 -27.86
C PRO A 533 30.69 18.71 -27.08
N ARG A 534 31.01 19.98 -27.35
CA ARG A 534 30.31 21.13 -26.75
C ARG A 534 28.86 21.18 -27.21
N LEU A 535 27.97 21.70 -26.36
CA LEU A 535 26.55 21.84 -26.73
C LEU A 535 26.39 22.66 -28.00
N VAL A 536 27.20 23.73 -28.12
CA VAL A 536 27.16 24.65 -29.26
C VAL A 536 27.42 23.91 -30.57
N THR A 537 28.33 22.94 -30.59
CA THR A 537 28.61 22.10 -31.76
C THR A 537 27.43 21.18 -32.07
N VAL A 538 26.82 20.58 -31.04
CA VAL A 538 25.65 19.71 -31.21
C VAL A 538 24.45 20.51 -31.74
N MET A 539 24.22 21.72 -31.20
CA MET A 539 23.15 22.62 -31.63
C MET A 539 23.39 23.21 -33.01
N ALA A 540 24.64 23.49 -33.39
CA ALA A 540 24.97 23.94 -34.74
C ALA A 540 24.58 22.90 -35.81
N LEU A 541 24.61 21.62 -35.46
CA LEU A 541 24.20 20.51 -36.34
C LEU A 541 22.72 20.11 -36.16
N HIS A 542 22.03 20.64 -35.15
CA HIS A 542 20.66 20.24 -34.85
C HIS A 542 19.65 21.03 -35.69
N PRO A 543 18.89 20.39 -36.61
CA PRO A 543 18.07 21.10 -37.60
C PRO A 543 16.93 21.92 -36.98
N ARG A 544 16.50 21.55 -35.77
CA ARG A 544 15.38 22.18 -35.02
C ARG A 544 15.81 22.75 -33.67
N GLY A 545 17.12 22.84 -33.41
CA GLY A 545 17.67 23.06 -32.05
C GLY A 545 17.84 24.53 -31.72
N THR A 546 17.89 25.35 -32.75
CA THR A 546 18.21 26.77 -32.68
C THR A 546 17.05 27.65 -32.23
N PRO A 547 15.75 27.39 -32.54
CA PRO A 547 14.64 28.28 -32.18
C PRO A 547 14.53 28.61 -30.68
N ALA A 548 14.79 27.65 -29.79
CA ALA A 548 14.70 27.84 -28.34
C ALA A 548 15.96 28.47 -27.71
N LEU A 549 17.05 28.59 -28.48
CA LEU A 549 18.37 28.99 -27.96
C LEU A 549 18.38 30.41 -27.37
N PRO A 550 17.81 31.45 -28.02
CA PRO A 550 17.77 32.80 -27.43
C PRO A 550 16.99 32.86 -26.12
N ALA A 551 15.86 32.14 -26.03
CA ALA A 551 15.07 32.07 -24.80
C ALA A 551 15.84 31.36 -23.67
N ALA A 552 16.57 30.29 -23.99
CA ALA A 552 17.40 29.57 -23.02
C ALA A 552 18.56 30.44 -22.50
N LEU A 553 19.21 31.21 -23.38
CA LEU A 553 20.26 32.15 -22.99
C LEU A 553 19.73 33.27 -22.10
N TRP A 554 18.50 33.73 -22.35
CA TRP A 554 17.84 34.72 -21.49
C TRP A 554 17.56 34.20 -20.09
N ALA A 555 17.11 32.95 -19.98
CA ALA A 555 16.89 32.29 -18.70
C ALA A 555 18.18 32.03 -17.89
N LEU A 556 19.36 32.27 -18.47
CA LEU A 556 20.67 31.98 -17.88
C LEU A 556 21.56 33.23 -17.76
N PRO A 557 21.34 34.08 -16.75
CA PRO A 557 22.17 35.25 -16.53
C PRO A 557 23.62 34.91 -16.15
N SER A 558 23.87 33.77 -15.49
CA SER A 558 25.15 33.41 -14.85
C SER A 558 26.08 32.49 -15.66
N THR A 559 25.84 32.31 -16.96
CA THR A 559 26.71 31.47 -17.81
C THR A 559 28.11 32.08 -17.98
N PRO A 560 29.20 31.29 -17.91
CA PRO A 560 30.55 31.78 -18.20
C PRO A 560 30.61 32.54 -19.52
N MET A 561 31.26 33.72 -19.51
CA MET A 561 31.23 34.66 -20.64
C MET A 561 31.67 34.02 -21.97
N HIS A 562 32.67 33.15 -21.95
CA HIS A 562 33.17 32.50 -23.15
C HIS A 562 32.14 31.51 -23.75
N LEU A 563 31.41 30.77 -22.91
CA LEU A 563 30.31 29.90 -23.36
C LEU A 563 29.17 30.75 -23.89
N ARG A 564 28.76 31.78 -23.13
CA ARG A 564 27.69 32.70 -23.52
C ARG A 564 27.96 33.34 -24.88
N HIS A 565 29.19 33.77 -25.15
CA HIS A 565 29.59 34.34 -26.43
C HIS A 565 29.46 33.33 -27.59
N ALA A 566 29.88 32.08 -27.39
CA ALA A 566 29.77 31.04 -28.41
C ALA A 566 28.30 30.73 -28.76
N TYR A 567 27.42 30.65 -27.75
CA TYR A 567 26.00 30.45 -27.98
C TYR A 567 25.31 31.65 -28.63
N LEU A 568 25.68 32.87 -28.23
CA LEU A 568 25.18 34.09 -28.87
C LEU A 568 25.61 34.17 -30.33
N ALA A 569 26.87 33.86 -30.64
CA ALA A 569 27.35 33.82 -32.02
C ALA A 569 26.54 32.82 -32.86
N LEU A 570 26.29 31.60 -32.33
CA LEU A 570 25.46 30.61 -33.00
C LEU A 570 24.01 31.09 -33.20
N ALA A 571 23.42 31.70 -32.18
CA ALA A 571 22.06 32.24 -32.25
C ALA A 571 21.98 33.40 -33.26
N ILE A 572 22.96 34.29 -33.32
CA ILE A 572 23.00 35.38 -34.29
C ILE A 572 23.13 34.85 -35.71
N ASP A 573 24.07 33.91 -35.93
CA ASP A 573 24.24 33.26 -37.24
C ASP A 573 22.92 32.64 -37.72
N ARG A 574 22.22 31.95 -36.83
CA ARG A 574 20.97 31.27 -37.18
C ARG A 574 19.80 32.22 -37.41
N PHE A 575 19.57 33.20 -36.54
CA PHE A 575 18.36 34.04 -36.59
C PHE A 575 18.53 35.36 -37.35
N CYS A 576 19.76 35.83 -37.52
CA CYS A 576 20.03 37.10 -38.19
C CYS A 576 20.63 36.90 -39.60
N VAL A 577 21.31 35.79 -39.85
CA VAL A 577 21.99 35.51 -41.12
C VAL A 577 21.24 34.45 -41.95
N LEU A 578 20.90 33.31 -41.35
CA LEU A 578 20.40 32.14 -42.09
C LEU A 578 18.88 32.00 -42.16
N ASP A 579 18.17 32.23 -41.05
CA ASP A 579 16.74 31.95 -40.92
C ASP A 579 16.00 33.20 -40.45
N ALA A 580 15.20 33.77 -41.36
CA ALA A 580 14.50 35.02 -41.14
C ALA A 580 13.10 34.83 -40.53
N GLU A 581 12.65 33.64 -40.13
CA GLU A 581 11.23 33.43 -39.75
C GLU A 581 10.97 33.49 -38.23
N HIS A 582 12.01 33.47 -37.40
CA HIS A 582 11.88 33.30 -35.95
C HIS A 582 11.89 34.63 -35.17
N ASP A 583 10.84 35.42 -35.35
CA ASP A 583 10.68 36.79 -34.81
C ASP A 583 10.84 36.87 -33.28
N ALA A 584 10.31 35.89 -32.54
CA ALA A 584 10.44 35.83 -31.08
C ALA A 584 11.90 35.73 -30.62
N GLY A 585 12.73 34.94 -31.31
CA GLY A 585 14.14 34.77 -30.97
C GLY A 585 14.95 36.05 -31.16
N VAL A 586 14.62 36.85 -32.17
CA VAL A 586 15.27 38.15 -32.43
C VAL A 586 14.98 39.12 -31.27
N ALA A 587 13.79 39.10 -30.67
CA ALA A 587 13.46 39.94 -29.52
C ALA A 587 14.36 39.63 -28.31
N TYR A 588 14.60 38.35 -28.01
CA TYR A 588 15.57 37.95 -26.98
C TYR A 588 16.98 38.43 -27.32
N LEU A 589 17.43 38.25 -28.57
CA LEU A 589 18.79 38.63 -28.98
C LEU A 589 19.06 40.13 -28.86
N VAL A 590 18.06 40.97 -29.15
CA VAL A 590 18.18 42.44 -28.99
C VAL A 590 18.56 42.78 -27.55
N LEU A 591 17.88 42.19 -26.57
CA LEU A 591 18.17 42.45 -25.15
C LEU A 591 19.43 41.73 -24.66
N LEU A 592 19.75 40.56 -25.21
CA LEU A 592 20.96 39.80 -24.84
C LEU A 592 22.26 40.43 -25.35
N THR A 593 22.19 41.17 -26.47
CA THR A 593 23.36 41.79 -27.14
C THR A 593 23.47 43.30 -26.92
N ALA A 594 22.51 43.90 -26.21
CA ALA A 594 22.51 45.31 -25.84
C ALA A 594 23.86 45.74 -25.23
N GLY A 595 24.52 46.71 -25.87
CA GLY A 595 25.81 47.26 -25.42
C GLY A 595 27.03 46.40 -25.77
N THR A 596 26.88 45.37 -26.60
CA THR A 596 27.98 44.53 -27.09
C THR A 596 28.32 44.84 -28.55
N SER A 597 29.48 44.39 -29.03
CA SER A 597 29.86 44.53 -30.45
C SER A 597 28.93 43.77 -31.42
N MET A 598 28.10 42.85 -30.91
CA MET A 598 27.15 42.06 -31.69
C MET A 598 25.83 42.81 -31.98
N ASP A 599 25.58 43.91 -31.29
CA ASP A 599 24.33 44.67 -31.33
C ASP A 599 23.96 45.14 -32.74
N ALA A 600 24.92 45.63 -33.53
CA ALA A 600 24.64 46.16 -34.87
C ALA A 600 24.04 45.12 -35.84
N THR A 601 24.46 43.86 -35.75
CA THR A 601 23.94 42.77 -36.57
C THR A 601 22.51 42.42 -36.15
N VAL A 602 22.28 42.32 -34.84
CA VAL A 602 20.96 41.99 -34.28
C VAL A 602 19.96 43.12 -34.51
N ALA A 603 20.36 44.37 -34.30
CA ALA A 603 19.54 45.55 -34.57
C ALA A 603 19.08 45.58 -36.03
N ARG A 604 19.95 45.24 -37.00
CA ARG A 604 19.57 45.16 -38.42
C ARG A 604 18.49 44.11 -38.68
N ALA A 605 18.58 42.95 -38.04
CA ALA A 605 17.54 41.92 -38.12
C ALA A 605 16.25 42.38 -37.43
N ALA A 606 16.34 42.97 -36.24
CA ALA A 606 15.21 43.47 -35.47
C ALA A 606 14.41 44.55 -36.22
N ARG A 607 15.05 45.47 -36.97
CA ARG A 607 14.32 46.47 -37.80
C ARG A 607 13.39 45.83 -38.82
N LYS A 608 13.77 44.69 -39.39
CA LYS A 608 12.94 43.95 -40.34
C LYS A 608 11.73 43.30 -39.66
N LYS A 609 11.82 43.05 -38.35
CA LYS A 609 10.84 42.31 -37.54
C LYS A 609 10.05 43.18 -36.57
N TYR A 610 10.39 44.45 -36.49
CA TYR A 610 9.81 45.40 -35.54
C TYR A 610 8.27 45.45 -35.58
N ALA A 611 7.68 45.36 -36.77
CA ALA A 611 6.22 45.36 -36.95
C ALA A 611 5.54 44.00 -36.70
N SER A 612 6.30 42.93 -36.42
CA SER A 612 5.75 41.61 -36.17
C SER A 612 5.09 41.53 -34.80
N ALA A 613 3.85 41.03 -34.77
CA ALA A 613 3.14 40.78 -33.52
C ALA A 613 3.87 39.77 -32.62
N ALA A 614 4.57 38.78 -33.18
CA ALA A 614 5.32 37.80 -32.41
C ALA A 614 6.58 38.42 -31.75
N PHE A 615 7.28 39.30 -32.46
CA PHE A 615 8.40 40.07 -31.92
C PHE A 615 7.93 40.98 -30.78
N GLN A 616 6.90 41.81 -31.04
CA GLN A 616 6.36 42.76 -30.07
C GLN A 616 5.75 42.07 -28.84
N GLY A 617 5.01 40.97 -29.05
CA GLY A 617 4.47 40.15 -27.96
C GLY A 617 5.57 39.57 -27.08
N THR A 618 6.65 39.06 -27.68
CA THR A 618 7.79 38.53 -26.91
C THR A 618 8.51 39.64 -26.16
N LEU A 619 8.79 40.79 -26.81
CA LEU A 619 9.44 41.93 -26.18
C LEU A 619 8.61 42.47 -24.99
N ALA A 620 7.28 42.53 -25.13
CA ALA A 620 6.37 42.92 -24.07
C ALA A 620 6.44 41.97 -22.86
N VAL A 621 6.54 40.66 -23.10
CA VAL A 621 6.76 39.68 -22.01
C VAL A 621 8.12 39.91 -21.34
N LEU A 622 9.19 40.13 -22.10
CA LEU A 622 10.53 40.34 -21.54
C LEU A 622 10.64 41.62 -20.70
N LEU A 623 9.91 42.67 -21.07
CA LEU A 623 9.81 43.92 -20.31
C LEU A 623 9.18 43.73 -18.92
N THR A 624 8.48 42.62 -18.67
CA THR A 624 7.96 42.30 -17.32
C THR A 624 9.02 41.70 -16.40
N THR A 625 10.19 41.32 -16.94
CA THR A 625 11.31 40.76 -16.17
C THR A 625 12.26 41.86 -15.69
N ALA A 626 13.12 41.55 -14.72
CA ALA A 626 14.12 42.50 -14.24
C ALA A 626 15.19 42.76 -15.31
N LEU A 627 15.13 43.94 -15.94
CA LEU A 627 16.11 44.37 -16.96
C LEU A 627 17.24 45.17 -16.32
N THR A 628 18.45 45.02 -16.86
CA THR A 628 19.53 45.97 -16.58
C THR A 628 19.19 47.36 -17.14
N PRO A 629 19.77 48.46 -16.61
CA PRO A 629 19.49 49.81 -17.12
C PRO A 629 19.70 49.94 -18.63
N HIS A 630 20.76 49.33 -19.16
CA HIS A 630 21.04 49.33 -20.60
C HIS A 630 20.00 48.53 -21.39
N GLN A 631 19.56 47.38 -20.88
CA GLN A 631 18.50 46.60 -21.52
C GLN A 631 17.16 47.33 -21.52
N ALA A 632 16.84 48.09 -20.46
CA ALA A 632 15.61 48.88 -20.39
C ALA A 632 15.60 50.02 -21.42
N VAL A 633 16.73 50.71 -21.61
CA VAL A 633 16.88 51.73 -22.66
C VAL A 633 16.64 51.10 -24.04
N VAL A 634 17.35 50.02 -24.36
CA VAL A 634 17.19 49.31 -25.64
C VAL A 634 15.75 48.83 -25.81
N ALA A 635 15.14 48.19 -24.80
CA ALA A 635 13.78 47.68 -24.90
C ALA A 635 12.74 48.80 -25.20
N ASN A 636 12.93 50.00 -24.64
CA ASN A 636 12.07 51.15 -24.93
C ASN A 636 12.21 51.66 -26.36
N GLU A 637 13.40 51.58 -26.96
CA GLU A 637 13.62 51.95 -28.37
C GLU A 637 12.88 51.01 -29.34
N TRP A 638 12.63 49.76 -28.93
CA TRP A 638 12.00 48.72 -29.76
C TRP A 638 10.51 48.50 -29.47
N ARG A 639 9.89 49.34 -28.64
CA ARG A 639 8.46 49.28 -28.32
C ARG A 639 7.65 50.13 -29.29
N VAL A 640 6.61 49.54 -29.88
CA VAL A 640 5.61 50.24 -30.70
C VAL A 640 4.61 51.00 -29.83
#